data_AF-A0A9W9KRR5-F1
#
_entry.id   AF-A0A9W9KRR5-F1
#
_cell.length_a   1.000
_cell.length_b   1.000
_cell.length_c   1.000
_cell.angle_alpha   90.00
_cell.angle_beta   90.00
_cell.angle_gamma   90.00
#
_symmetry.space_group_name_H-M   'P 1'
#
loop_
_entity.id
_entity.type
_entity.pdbx_description
1 polymer ?
#
loop_
_entity_poly.entity_id
_entity_poly.type
_entity_poly.pdbx_seq_one_letter_code
_entity_poly.pdbx_strand_id
1 'polypeptide(L)'
;MAPYQTVHLPPATQSDGLPEPTTSFVNLPDIPKLTFDSEIVEWASEIKSALNFLGLDNLIDPSKPRSPSDPSSPKSTQPLPLAWRFWSLTIRDWLFDQLGNEIQDLVNQLPTRPTYADDLWREIDQLHVRDPEEAARKATLTLFTMRRADYPSALEYVSRWQIQNGINRSRKVNVSPYMSIVIMLSQVEDELPKAAAFIRGQLAEKGVDAMSMEFSESERIGALLMLEASKLLDKTPPLPEVSESPFTKTINKFTDTENKTKEDSTNSKGMPQETSKTCGPQKEIHEDEMESKTEEDPKELAQKSPEPLASRIEFCQTEMAERQTNERSNGLPYERSVAHVA
;
A
#
# COMPACT_ATOMS: atom_id res chain seq x y z
N MET A 1 -52.25 10.75 -16.21
CA MET A 1 -51.20 9.97 -15.52
C MET A 1 -49.93 10.80 -15.57
N ALA A 2 -49.49 11.33 -14.44
CA ALA A 2 -48.22 12.05 -14.38
C ALA A 2 -47.06 11.04 -14.38
N PRO A 3 -45.97 11.28 -15.13
CA PRO A 3 -44.81 10.40 -15.08
C PRO A 3 -44.18 10.45 -13.68
N TYR A 4 -43.89 9.28 -13.11
CA TYR A 4 -43.14 9.17 -11.87
C TYR A 4 -41.76 9.81 -12.07
N GLN A 5 -41.50 10.93 -11.39
CA GLN A 5 -40.16 11.46 -11.27
C GLN A 5 -39.37 10.49 -10.39
N THR A 6 -38.47 9.73 -11.01
CA THR A 6 -37.46 8.97 -10.31
C THR A 6 -36.54 9.96 -9.59
N VAL A 7 -36.69 10.08 -8.27
CA VAL A 7 -35.78 10.87 -7.46
C VAL A 7 -34.43 10.15 -7.45
N HIS A 8 -33.46 10.68 -8.20
CA HIS A 8 -32.08 10.21 -8.10
C HIS A 8 -31.49 10.70 -6.79
N LEU A 9 -31.46 9.82 -5.78
CA LEU A 9 -30.69 10.05 -4.56
C LEU A 9 -29.20 10.02 -4.91
N PRO A 10 -28.38 10.90 -4.31
CA PRO A 10 -26.94 10.85 -4.47
C PRO A 10 -26.40 9.50 -3.99
N PRO A 11 -25.29 9.00 -4.57
CA PRO A 11 -24.66 7.77 -4.11
C PRO A 11 -24.21 7.93 -2.66
N ALA A 12 -24.34 6.86 -1.87
CA ALA A 12 -23.86 6.85 -0.51
C ALA A 12 -22.34 7.05 -0.47
N THR A 13 -21.87 7.81 0.52
CA THR A 13 -20.46 8.18 0.68
C THR A 13 -19.88 7.59 1.96
N GLN A 14 -18.56 7.60 2.09
CA GLN A 14 -17.90 7.19 3.32
C GLN A 14 -18.24 8.08 4.54
N SER A 15 -18.75 9.30 4.32
CA SER A 15 -19.18 10.19 5.41
C SER A 15 -20.58 9.92 5.93
N ASP A 16 -21.35 9.05 5.28
CA ASP A 16 -22.75 8.83 5.64
C ASP A 16 -22.85 8.00 6.92
N GLY A 17 -23.64 8.49 7.88
CA GLY A 17 -23.93 7.79 9.13
C GLY A 17 -22.80 7.79 10.15
N LEU A 18 -21.73 8.56 9.93
CA LEU A 18 -20.62 8.64 10.89
C LEU A 18 -21.08 9.28 12.21
N PRO A 19 -20.63 8.75 13.36
CA PRO A 19 -20.88 9.38 14.65
C PRO A 19 -20.17 10.74 14.72
N GLU A 20 -20.74 11.67 15.48
CA GLU A 20 -20.06 12.92 15.78
C GLU A 20 -18.75 12.63 16.55
N PRO A 21 -17.63 13.33 16.25
CA PRO A 21 -16.42 13.22 17.05
C PRO A 21 -16.66 13.69 18.48
N THR A 22 -16.91 12.74 19.39
CA THR A 22 -17.07 13.05 20.81
C THR A 22 -15.72 13.09 21.52
N THR A 23 -15.65 13.83 22.64
CA THR A 23 -14.49 13.83 23.54
C THR A 23 -14.31 12.52 24.30
N SER A 24 -15.32 11.66 24.31
CA SER A 24 -15.26 10.33 24.91
C SER A 24 -14.42 9.40 24.04
N PHE A 25 -13.42 8.77 24.64
CA PHE A 25 -12.60 7.75 23.99
C PHE A 25 -13.49 6.66 23.40
N VAL A 26 -13.43 6.50 22.07
CA VAL A 26 -14.00 5.31 21.43
C VAL A 26 -12.99 4.18 21.62
N ASN A 27 -13.39 3.19 22.42
CA ASN A 27 -12.61 1.99 22.61
C ASN A 27 -12.79 1.11 21.38
N LEU A 28 -11.84 1.20 20.45
CA LEU A 28 -11.72 0.24 19.37
C LEU A 28 -11.20 -1.09 19.95
N PRO A 29 -11.80 -2.22 19.59
CA PRO A 29 -11.40 -3.51 20.14
C PRO A 29 -9.97 -3.85 19.68
N ASP A 30 -9.26 -4.58 20.54
CA ASP A 30 -8.00 -5.21 20.17
C ASP A 30 -8.32 -6.48 19.38
N ILE A 31 -7.74 -6.61 18.19
CA ILE A 31 -7.96 -7.72 17.26
C ILE A 31 -6.63 -8.45 17.08
N PRO A 32 -6.62 -9.79 16.95
CA PRO A 32 -5.40 -10.52 16.62
C PRO A 32 -4.66 -9.88 15.45
N LYS A 33 -3.36 -9.65 15.62
CA LYS A 33 -2.56 -8.95 14.61
C LYS A 33 -2.47 -9.75 13.33
N LEU A 34 -2.61 -9.06 12.19
CA LEU A 34 -2.42 -9.67 10.87
C LEU A 34 -0.93 -9.97 10.66
N THR A 35 -0.58 -11.24 10.55
CA THR A 35 0.75 -11.73 10.13
C THR A 35 0.65 -12.43 8.80
N PHE A 36 1.75 -12.66 8.08
CA PHE A 36 1.70 -13.37 6.79
C PHE A 36 1.11 -14.79 6.82
N ASP A 37 1.11 -15.41 8.00
CA ASP A 37 0.52 -16.74 8.23
C ASP A 37 -0.97 -16.68 8.62
N SER A 38 -1.52 -15.47 8.81
CA SER A 38 -2.91 -15.24 9.17
C SER A 38 -3.85 -15.38 7.98
N GLU A 39 -5.07 -15.88 8.22
CA GLU A 39 -6.14 -15.92 7.24
C GLU A 39 -6.76 -14.53 7.04
N ILE A 40 -6.39 -13.80 5.98
CA ILE A 40 -6.87 -12.43 5.74
C ILE A 40 -8.40 -12.33 5.68
N VAL A 41 -9.10 -13.34 5.17
CA VAL A 41 -10.57 -13.26 5.07
C VAL A 41 -11.23 -13.23 6.44
N GLU A 42 -10.72 -14.05 7.37
CA GLU A 42 -11.21 -14.09 8.74
C GLU A 42 -10.85 -12.79 9.47
N TRP A 43 -9.58 -12.38 9.39
CA TRP A 43 -9.12 -11.13 9.97
C TRP A 43 -9.89 -9.92 9.44
N ALA A 44 -10.10 -9.84 8.12
CA ALA A 44 -10.84 -8.76 7.50
C ALA A 44 -12.32 -8.75 7.92
N SER A 45 -12.90 -9.92 8.16
CA SER A 45 -14.25 -10.05 8.72
C SER A 45 -14.33 -9.54 10.15
N GLU A 46 -13.32 -9.79 10.98
CA GLU A 46 -13.24 -9.27 12.35
C GLU A 46 -13.12 -7.75 12.38
N ILE A 47 -12.24 -7.18 11.54
CA ILE A 47 -12.09 -5.73 11.39
C ILE A 47 -13.41 -5.09 10.97
N LYS A 48 -14.06 -5.62 9.93
CA LYS A 48 -15.35 -5.10 9.46
C LYS A 48 -16.43 -5.20 10.53
N SER A 49 -16.46 -6.30 11.28
CA SER A 49 -17.43 -6.49 12.37
C SER A 49 -17.22 -5.46 13.50
N ALA A 50 -15.97 -5.23 13.89
CA ALA A 50 -15.60 -4.24 14.89
C ALA A 50 -15.98 -2.81 14.48
N LEU A 51 -15.69 -2.43 13.23
CA LEU A 51 -16.03 -1.10 12.71
C LEU A 51 -17.54 -0.93 12.51
N ASN A 52 -18.23 -1.96 12.02
CA ASN A 52 -19.68 -1.93 11.80
C ASN A 52 -20.44 -1.74 13.11
N PHE A 53 -19.98 -2.32 14.22
CA PHE A 53 -20.58 -2.10 15.54
C PHE A 53 -20.57 -0.61 15.95
N LEU A 54 -19.62 0.16 15.44
CA LEU A 54 -19.45 1.59 15.70
C LEU A 54 -20.00 2.49 14.57
N GLY A 55 -20.53 1.91 13.48
CA GLY A 55 -20.95 2.65 12.28
C GLY A 55 -19.77 3.28 11.51
N LEU A 56 -18.58 2.66 11.58
CA LEU A 56 -17.33 3.15 10.98
C LEU A 56 -16.82 2.29 9.81
N ASP A 57 -17.51 1.22 9.45
CA ASP A 57 -17.13 0.27 8.39
C ASP A 57 -17.04 0.95 7.01
N ASN A 58 -17.86 1.97 6.78
CA ASN A 58 -17.84 2.78 5.56
C ASN A 58 -16.46 3.39 5.26
N LEU A 59 -15.62 3.61 6.27
CA LEU A 59 -14.33 4.28 6.13
C LEU A 59 -13.24 3.42 5.50
N ILE A 60 -13.43 2.10 5.47
CA ILE A 60 -12.50 1.15 4.85
C ILE A 60 -13.05 0.55 3.55
N ASP A 61 -14.28 0.91 3.17
CA ASP A 61 -14.91 0.39 1.96
C ASP A 61 -14.45 1.22 0.73
N PRO A 62 -13.60 0.65 -0.15
CA PRO A 62 -13.10 1.37 -1.32
C PRO A 62 -14.18 1.55 -2.40
N SER A 63 -15.31 0.84 -2.31
CA SER A 63 -16.42 0.98 -3.25
C SER A 63 -17.24 2.25 -2.99
N LYS A 64 -17.17 2.79 -1.76
CA LYS A 64 -17.83 4.03 -1.40
C LYS A 64 -16.92 5.21 -1.74
N PRO A 65 -17.41 6.20 -2.51
CA PRO A 65 -16.64 7.41 -2.72
C PRO A 65 -16.39 8.06 -1.36
N ARG A 66 -15.17 8.57 -1.20
CA ARG A 66 -14.89 9.53 -0.13
C ARG A 66 -15.92 10.66 -0.21
N SER A 67 -16.22 11.26 0.93
CA SER A 67 -17.08 12.44 1.00
C SER A 67 -16.78 13.39 -0.17
N PRO A 68 -17.79 14.08 -0.76
CA PRO A 68 -17.65 14.93 -1.95
C PRO A 68 -16.60 16.05 -1.87
N SER A 69 -15.79 16.10 -0.82
CA SER A 69 -14.69 16.99 -0.49
C SER A 69 -13.31 16.38 -0.56
N ASP A 70 -13.18 15.19 -1.17
CA ASP A 70 -11.88 14.71 -1.65
C ASP A 70 -11.29 15.71 -2.68
N PRO A 71 -10.11 16.31 -2.41
CA PRO A 71 -9.44 17.23 -3.33
C PRO A 71 -9.05 16.59 -4.67
N SER A 72 -9.04 15.25 -4.76
CA SER A 72 -8.85 14.53 -6.04
C SER A 72 -10.11 14.49 -6.91
N SER A 73 -11.27 14.90 -6.37
CA SER A 73 -12.51 15.08 -7.14
C SER A 73 -12.58 16.51 -7.69
N PRO A 74 -12.60 16.72 -9.02
CA PRO A 74 -12.39 18.01 -9.67
C PRO A 74 -13.51 19.06 -9.47
N LYS A 75 -14.43 18.86 -8.51
CA LYS A 75 -15.57 19.76 -8.24
C LYS A 75 -15.74 20.17 -6.78
N SER A 76 -14.81 19.84 -5.89
CA SER A 76 -15.02 20.15 -4.47
C SER A 76 -14.25 21.34 -3.96
N THR A 77 -14.96 22.46 -3.89
CA THR A 77 -14.53 23.66 -3.15
C THR A 77 -15.04 23.64 -1.70
N GLN A 78 -15.61 22.52 -1.23
CA GLN A 78 -16.15 22.40 0.12
C GLN A 78 -15.15 21.68 1.04
N PRO A 79 -14.97 22.11 2.28
CA PRO A 79 -14.10 21.41 3.23
C PRO A 79 -14.62 19.99 3.51
N LEU A 80 -13.71 19.04 3.74
CA LEU A 80 -14.08 17.69 4.20
C LEU A 80 -14.94 17.77 5.47
N PRO A 81 -16.00 16.92 5.62
CA PRO A 81 -16.68 16.76 6.89
C PRO A 81 -15.62 16.41 7.93
N LEU A 82 -15.47 17.26 8.93
CA LEU A 82 -14.46 17.11 9.99
C LEU A 82 -14.58 15.73 10.66
N ALA A 83 -15.80 15.21 10.78
CA ALA A 83 -16.08 13.86 11.27
C ALA A 83 -15.43 12.76 10.43
N TRP A 84 -15.57 12.80 9.09
CA TRP A 84 -14.94 11.82 8.21
C TRP A 84 -13.42 11.86 8.35
N ARG A 85 -12.82 13.05 8.32
CA ARG A 85 -11.36 13.18 8.42
C ARG A 85 -10.86 12.66 9.77
N PHE A 86 -11.54 13.01 10.85
CA PHE A 86 -11.21 12.55 12.20
C PHE A 86 -11.26 11.02 12.26
N TRP A 87 -12.38 10.41 11.87
CA TRP A 87 -12.52 8.96 11.95
C TRP A 87 -11.61 8.21 11.00
N SER A 88 -11.43 8.67 9.75
CA SER A 88 -10.50 8.04 8.81
C SER A 88 -9.08 8.01 9.33
N LEU A 89 -8.63 9.07 10.02
CA LEU A 89 -7.29 9.11 10.62
C LEU A 89 -7.20 8.19 11.85
N THR A 90 -8.21 8.21 12.71
CA THR A 90 -8.29 7.34 13.90
C THR A 90 -8.29 5.86 13.50
N ILE A 91 -9.14 5.48 12.54
CA ILE A 91 -9.24 4.10 12.06
C ILE A 91 -7.97 3.69 11.32
N ARG A 92 -7.34 4.57 10.53
CA ARG A 92 -6.04 4.27 9.91
C ARG A 92 -4.98 3.88 10.94
N ASP A 93 -4.85 4.67 12.01
CA ASP A 93 -3.81 4.40 13.02
C ASP A 93 -4.14 3.13 13.81
N TRP A 94 -5.40 2.93 14.19
CA TRP A 94 -5.83 1.68 14.81
C TRP A 94 -5.60 0.46 13.90
N LEU A 95 -5.95 0.54 12.61
CA LEU A 95 -5.71 -0.50 11.62
C LEU A 95 -4.22 -0.86 11.53
N PHE A 96 -3.35 0.15 11.53
CA PHE A 96 -1.91 -0.06 11.51
C PHE A 96 -1.42 -0.82 12.75
N ASP A 97 -1.97 -0.50 13.93
CA ASP A 97 -1.65 -1.21 15.17
C ASP A 97 -2.14 -2.67 15.18
N GLN A 98 -3.16 -3.00 14.37
CA GLN A 98 -3.66 -4.36 14.16
C GLN A 98 -2.79 -5.17 13.17
N LEU A 99 -1.68 -4.61 12.66
CA LEU A 99 -0.74 -5.32 11.79
C LEU A 99 0.42 -5.91 12.61
N GLY A 100 0.87 -7.10 12.20
CA GLY A 100 2.14 -7.68 12.62
C GLY A 100 3.32 -6.84 12.13
N ASN A 101 4.45 -6.94 12.83
CA ASN A 101 5.62 -6.07 12.59
C ASN A 101 6.11 -6.15 11.13
N GLU A 102 6.10 -7.35 10.53
CA GLU A 102 6.57 -7.54 9.16
C GLU A 102 5.69 -6.82 8.13
N ILE A 103 4.38 -6.75 8.37
CA ILE A 103 3.45 -6.02 7.49
C ILE A 103 3.55 -4.52 7.76
N GLN A 104 3.70 -4.09 9.02
CA GLN A 104 3.96 -2.70 9.37
C GLN A 104 5.21 -2.17 8.67
N ASP A 105 6.30 -2.95 8.66
CA ASP A 105 7.55 -2.58 8.00
C ASP A 105 7.36 -2.37 6.49
N LEU A 106 6.59 -3.24 5.83
CA LEU A 106 6.28 -3.07 4.41
C LEU A 106 5.40 -1.84 4.13
N VAL A 107 4.40 -1.59 5.00
CA VAL A 107 3.57 -0.37 4.91
C VAL A 107 4.42 0.89 5.11
N ASN A 108 5.41 0.85 6.00
CA ASN A 108 6.35 1.97 6.24
C ASN A 108 7.32 2.20 5.09
N GLN A 109 7.58 1.17 4.27
CA GLN A 109 8.45 1.27 3.08
C GLN A 109 7.71 1.80 1.85
N LEU A 110 6.38 1.98 1.89
CA LEU A 110 5.60 2.53 0.78
C LEU A 110 6.12 3.93 0.39
N PRO A 111 6.15 4.28 -0.92
CA PRO A 111 6.67 5.57 -1.36
C PRO A 111 5.79 6.74 -0.87
N THR A 112 4.49 6.46 -0.71
CA THR A 112 3.51 7.37 -0.15
C THR A 112 2.83 6.68 1.01
N ARG A 113 2.92 7.27 2.20
CA ARG A 113 2.24 6.76 3.39
C ARG A 113 0.72 6.82 3.16
N PRO A 114 -0.03 5.74 3.42
CA PRO A 114 -1.49 5.77 3.37
C PRO A 114 -2.04 6.93 4.21
N THR A 115 -2.82 7.79 3.58
CA THR A 115 -3.29 9.02 4.25
C THR A 115 -4.51 8.73 5.09
N TYR A 116 -5.44 7.91 4.58
CA TYR A 116 -6.71 7.56 5.22
C TYR A 116 -6.87 6.05 5.41
N ALA A 117 -7.94 5.65 6.11
CA ALA A 117 -8.20 4.25 6.45
C ALA A 117 -8.38 3.35 5.22
N ASP A 118 -9.10 3.82 4.20
CA ASP A 118 -9.33 3.11 2.94
C ASP A 118 -8.05 3.00 2.07
N ASP A 119 -7.13 3.97 2.16
CA ASP A 119 -5.80 3.84 1.54
C ASP A 119 -5.06 2.66 2.17
N LEU A 120 -4.98 2.62 3.51
CA LEU A 120 -4.23 1.61 4.23
C LEU A 120 -4.86 0.23 4.01
N TRP A 121 -6.19 0.14 4.08
CA TRP A 121 -6.92 -1.09 3.82
C TRP A 121 -6.59 -1.70 2.45
N ARG A 122 -6.52 -0.85 1.41
CA ARG A 122 -6.19 -1.28 0.05
C ARG A 122 -4.76 -1.80 -0.05
N GLU A 123 -3.81 -1.17 0.62
CA GLU A 123 -2.42 -1.64 0.65
C GLU A 123 -2.33 -2.98 1.40
N ILE A 124 -3.03 -3.14 2.54
CA ILE A 124 -3.09 -4.42 3.27
C ILE A 124 -3.64 -5.55 2.37
N ASP A 125 -4.77 -5.31 1.69
CA ASP A 125 -5.39 -6.30 0.80
C ASP A 125 -4.46 -6.72 -0.35
N GLN A 126 -3.68 -5.77 -0.89
CA GLN A 126 -2.67 -6.08 -1.91
C GLN A 126 -1.48 -6.87 -1.37
N LEU A 127 -1.06 -6.58 -0.14
CA LEU A 127 0.07 -7.25 0.51
C LEU A 127 -0.27 -8.69 0.92
N HIS A 128 -1.54 -9.08 1.00
CA HIS A 128 -1.96 -10.36 1.59
C HIS A 128 -2.80 -11.22 0.63
N VAL A 129 -2.15 -11.89 -0.31
CA VAL A 129 -2.79 -12.84 -1.22
C VAL A 129 -3.04 -14.20 -0.52
N ARG A 130 -4.27 -14.76 -0.65
CA ARG A 130 -4.81 -15.93 0.07
C ARG A 130 -4.12 -17.28 -0.17
N ASP A 131 -3.63 -17.54 -1.37
CA ASP A 131 -2.95 -18.80 -1.70
C ASP A 131 -1.45 -18.53 -1.70
N PRO A 132 -0.66 -19.11 -0.77
CA PRO A 132 0.77 -18.86 -0.70
C PRO A 132 1.53 -19.18 -1.99
N GLU A 133 1.14 -20.23 -2.72
CA GLU A 133 1.79 -20.61 -3.98
C GLU A 133 1.44 -19.61 -5.08
N GLU A 134 0.15 -19.32 -5.26
CA GLU A 134 -0.30 -18.32 -6.23
C GLU A 134 0.23 -16.92 -5.88
N ALA A 135 0.37 -16.60 -4.59
CA ALA A 135 0.93 -15.35 -4.11
C ALA A 135 2.42 -15.25 -4.40
N ALA A 136 3.18 -16.31 -4.15
CA ALA A 136 4.59 -16.41 -4.49
C ALA A 136 4.77 -16.29 -6.01
N ARG A 137 3.98 -17.02 -6.80
CA ARG A 137 3.97 -16.96 -8.26
C ARG A 137 3.65 -15.55 -8.76
N LYS A 138 2.59 -14.94 -8.24
CA LYS A 138 2.19 -13.57 -8.59
C LYS A 138 3.26 -12.56 -8.18
N ALA A 139 3.81 -12.62 -6.98
CA ALA A 139 4.87 -11.72 -6.52
C ALA A 139 6.14 -11.84 -7.39
N THR A 140 6.48 -13.06 -7.78
CA THR A 140 7.60 -13.33 -8.70
C THR A 140 7.32 -12.71 -10.07
N LEU A 141 6.16 -13.02 -10.66
CA LEU A 141 5.76 -12.50 -11.97
C LEU A 141 5.70 -10.97 -11.96
N THR A 142 5.07 -10.37 -10.94
CA THR A 142 5.01 -8.91 -10.77
C THR A 142 6.41 -8.32 -10.86
N LEU A 143 7.36 -8.82 -10.06
CA LEU A 143 8.74 -8.32 -10.06
C LEU A 143 9.37 -8.37 -11.46
N PHE A 144 9.23 -9.48 -12.19
CA PHE A 144 9.80 -9.61 -13.54
C PHE A 144 9.05 -8.81 -14.61
N THR A 145 7.78 -8.47 -14.37
CA THR A 145 6.94 -7.69 -15.31
C THR A 145 6.97 -6.19 -15.06
N MET A 146 7.39 -5.72 -13.89
CA MET A 146 7.51 -4.30 -13.60
C MET A 146 8.40 -3.60 -14.64
N ARG A 147 7.94 -2.47 -15.18
CA ARG A 147 8.70 -1.63 -16.11
C ARG A 147 8.77 -0.21 -15.59
N ARG A 148 9.89 0.48 -15.88
CA ARG A 148 10.03 1.91 -15.54
C ARG A 148 8.91 2.76 -16.13
N ALA A 149 8.46 2.46 -17.34
CA ALA A 149 7.42 3.22 -18.06
C ALA A 149 6.05 3.24 -17.36
N ASP A 150 5.78 2.30 -16.45
CA ASP A 150 4.49 2.21 -15.74
C ASP A 150 4.40 3.16 -14.54
N TYR A 151 5.47 3.91 -14.24
CA TYR A 151 5.56 4.80 -13.09
C TYR A 151 5.85 6.24 -13.54
N PRO A 152 5.44 7.26 -12.77
CA PRO A 152 5.65 8.65 -13.18
C PRO A 152 7.11 9.09 -13.04
N SER A 153 7.91 8.44 -12.18
CA SER A 153 9.32 8.79 -11.96
C SER A 153 10.19 7.55 -11.71
N ALA A 154 11.50 7.69 -11.95
CA ALA A 154 12.46 6.62 -11.65
C ALA A 154 12.54 6.34 -10.15
N LEU A 155 12.42 7.37 -9.31
CA LEU A 155 12.38 7.23 -7.86
C LEU A 155 11.18 6.38 -7.42
N GLU A 156 10.00 6.65 -7.96
CA GLU A 156 8.82 5.86 -7.61
C GLU A 156 8.95 4.41 -8.09
N TYR A 157 9.48 4.19 -9.30
CA TYR A 157 9.77 2.85 -9.80
C TYR A 157 10.73 2.08 -8.87
N VAL A 158 11.85 2.68 -8.49
CA VAL A 158 12.85 2.04 -7.61
C VAL A 158 12.26 1.74 -6.24
N SER A 159 11.50 2.67 -5.66
CA SER A 159 10.84 2.43 -4.37
C SER A 159 9.84 1.27 -4.46
N ARG A 160 8.99 1.23 -5.50
CA ARG A 160 8.06 0.13 -5.75
C ARG A 160 8.79 -1.20 -6.00
N TRP A 161 9.95 -1.17 -6.66
CA TRP A 161 10.80 -2.34 -6.88
C TRP A 161 11.35 -2.92 -5.57
N GLN A 162 11.82 -2.06 -4.67
CA GLN A 162 12.32 -2.48 -3.35
C GLN A 162 11.21 -3.12 -2.52
N ILE A 163 10.02 -2.51 -2.48
CA ILE A 163 8.85 -3.08 -1.79
C ILE A 163 8.49 -4.44 -2.37
N GLN A 164 8.45 -4.58 -3.69
CA GLN A 164 8.13 -5.85 -4.34
C GLN A 164 9.17 -6.93 -4.05
N ASN A 165 10.45 -6.57 -3.93
CA ASN A 165 11.47 -7.49 -3.44
C ASN A 165 11.26 -7.88 -1.98
N GLY A 166 10.89 -6.94 -1.11
CA GLY A 166 10.53 -7.21 0.28
C GLY A 166 9.35 -8.18 0.38
N ILE A 167 8.33 -8.02 -0.46
CA ILE A 167 7.19 -8.94 -0.56
C ILE A 167 7.64 -10.34 -1.03
N ASN A 168 8.50 -10.43 -2.04
CA ASN A 168 9.03 -11.72 -2.49
C ASN A 168 9.79 -12.42 -1.34
N ARG A 169 10.60 -11.67 -0.59
CA ARG A 169 11.34 -12.18 0.57
C ARG A 169 10.40 -12.65 1.68
N SER A 170 9.40 -11.87 2.07
CA SER A 170 8.46 -12.26 3.13
C SER A 170 7.68 -13.53 2.76
N ARG A 171 7.45 -13.74 1.47
CA ARG A 171 6.85 -14.96 0.91
C ARG A 171 7.82 -16.11 0.65
N LYS A 172 9.08 -15.99 1.10
CA LYS A 172 10.15 -16.99 0.89
C LYS A 172 10.40 -17.30 -0.60
N VAL A 173 10.08 -16.36 -1.49
CA VAL A 173 10.45 -16.44 -2.91
C VAL A 173 11.91 -16.04 -3.03
N ASN A 174 12.73 -16.99 -3.48
CA ASN A 174 14.15 -16.77 -3.64
C ASN A 174 14.45 -16.06 -4.97
N VAL A 175 14.46 -14.73 -4.95
CA VAL A 175 14.99 -13.90 -6.04
C VAL A 175 16.43 -13.56 -5.70
N SER A 176 17.38 -13.92 -6.56
CA SER A 176 18.78 -13.54 -6.41
C SER A 176 18.91 -12.02 -6.25
N PRO A 177 19.48 -11.50 -5.14
CA PRO A 177 19.62 -10.07 -4.92
C PRO A 177 20.40 -9.37 -6.03
N TYR A 178 21.47 -10.02 -6.53
CA TYR A 178 22.22 -9.58 -7.69
C TYR A 178 21.33 -9.39 -8.93
N MET A 179 20.56 -10.42 -9.30
CA MET A 179 19.67 -10.37 -10.45
C MET A 179 18.61 -9.27 -10.31
N SER A 180 18.07 -9.11 -9.10
CA SER A 180 17.10 -8.07 -8.80
C SER A 180 17.66 -6.67 -9.07
N ILE A 181 18.88 -6.38 -8.60
CA ILE A 181 19.56 -5.11 -8.86
C ILE A 181 19.83 -4.93 -10.36
N VAL A 182 20.34 -5.96 -11.04
CA VAL A 182 20.64 -5.87 -12.48
C VAL A 182 19.40 -5.54 -13.29
N ILE A 183 18.26 -6.17 -13.00
CA ILE A 183 17.00 -5.89 -13.69
C ILE A 183 16.53 -4.48 -13.36
N MET A 184 16.53 -4.08 -12.09
CA MET A 184 16.17 -2.73 -11.67
C MET A 184 16.98 -1.66 -12.41
N LEU A 185 18.32 -1.81 -12.42
CA LEU A 185 19.23 -0.87 -13.09
C LEU A 185 18.96 -0.79 -14.59
N SER A 186 18.69 -1.94 -15.24
CA SER A 186 18.38 -1.96 -16.69
C SER A 186 17.13 -1.14 -17.06
N GLN A 187 16.23 -0.91 -16.11
CA GLN A 187 15.01 -0.14 -16.34
C GLN A 187 15.19 1.37 -16.09
N VAL A 188 16.23 1.78 -15.36
CA VAL A 188 16.44 3.19 -15.00
C VAL A 188 17.71 3.81 -15.58
N GLU A 189 18.55 3.02 -16.26
CA GLU A 189 19.87 3.44 -16.75
C GLU A 189 19.81 4.63 -17.71
N ASP A 190 18.78 4.71 -18.56
CA ASP A 190 18.60 5.82 -19.50
C ASP A 190 18.29 7.15 -18.79
N GLU A 191 17.55 7.10 -17.69
CA GLU A 191 17.16 8.29 -16.92
C GLU A 191 18.21 8.68 -15.86
N LEU A 192 18.93 7.69 -15.33
CA LEU A 192 19.88 7.85 -14.23
C LEU A 192 21.26 7.25 -14.56
N PRO A 193 21.90 7.62 -15.68
CA PRO A 193 23.09 6.92 -16.19
C PRO A 193 24.28 7.00 -15.22
N LYS A 194 24.46 8.13 -14.54
CA LYS A 194 25.55 8.31 -13.55
C LYS A 194 25.34 7.44 -12.30
N ALA A 195 24.13 7.39 -11.79
CA ALA A 195 23.79 6.57 -10.62
C ALA A 195 23.89 5.08 -10.97
N ALA A 196 23.37 4.69 -12.14
CA ALA A 196 23.48 3.31 -12.63
C ALA A 196 24.95 2.88 -12.82
N ALA A 197 25.78 3.71 -13.45
CA ALA A 197 27.21 3.44 -13.62
C ALA A 197 27.94 3.29 -12.28
N PHE A 198 27.62 4.14 -11.29
CA PHE A 198 28.19 4.05 -9.95
C PHE A 198 27.84 2.72 -9.25
N ILE A 199 26.58 2.30 -9.30
CA ILE A 199 26.17 1.01 -8.71
C ILE A 199 26.79 -0.17 -9.47
N ARG A 200 26.81 -0.14 -10.82
CA ARG A 200 27.49 -1.17 -11.62
C ARG A 200 28.97 -1.26 -11.28
N GLY A 201 29.64 -0.13 -11.01
CA GLY A 201 31.02 -0.10 -10.52
C GLY A 201 31.21 -0.84 -9.20
N GLN A 202 30.35 -0.58 -8.22
CA GLN A 202 30.38 -1.33 -6.94
C GLN A 202 30.14 -2.84 -7.12
N LEU A 203 29.22 -3.22 -8.02
CA LEU A 203 29.00 -4.63 -8.35
C LEU A 203 30.22 -5.25 -9.04
N ALA A 204 30.88 -4.53 -9.93
CA ALA A 204 32.07 -4.99 -10.64
C ALA A 204 33.28 -5.16 -9.71
N GLU A 205 33.48 -4.25 -8.75
CA GLU A 205 34.52 -4.36 -7.72
C GLU A 205 34.37 -5.63 -6.87
N LYS A 206 33.12 -6.07 -6.64
CA LYS A 206 32.81 -7.31 -5.94
C LYS A 206 32.98 -8.57 -6.80
N GLY A 207 33.03 -8.44 -8.13
CA GLY A 207 33.27 -9.55 -9.05
C GLY A 207 32.28 -10.71 -8.85
N VAL A 208 32.81 -11.92 -8.65
CA VAL A 208 32.01 -13.15 -8.46
C VAL A 208 31.24 -13.12 -7.14
N ASP A 209 31.76 -12.45 -6.11
CA ASP A 209 31.12 -12.37 -4.80
C ASP A 209 29.81 -11.57 -4.86
N ALA A 210 29.64 -10.72 -5.88
CA ALA A 210 28.38 -10.03 -6.13
C ALA A 210 27.22 -11.00 -6.41
N MET A 211 27.47 -12.18 -6.97
CA MET A 211 26.43 -13.18 -7.24
C MET A 211 25.91 -13.84 -5.95
N SER A 212 26.72 -13.87 -4.91
CA SER A 212 26.40 -14.37 -3.57
C SER A 212 26.00 -13.24 -2.61
N MET A 213 25.60 -12.09 -3.15
CA MET A 213 25.21 -10.93 -2.37
C MET A 213 23.99 -11.22 -1.51
N GLU A 214 24.07 -10.85 -0.24
CA GLU A 214 22.96 -10.90 0.71
C GLU A 214 21.89 -9.84 0.42
N PHE A 215 20.66 -10.11 0.83
CA PHE A 215 19.54 -9.22 0.56
C PHE A 215 19.70 -7.83 1.20
N SER A 216 20.25 -7.76 2.41
CA SER A 216 20.54 -6.50 3.11
C SER A 216 21.49 -5.60 2.32
N GLU A 217 22.41 -6.21 1.57
CA GLU A 217 23.30 -5.48 0.70
C GLU A 217 22.57 -4.93 -0.55
N SER A 218 21.65 -5.72 -1.12
CA SER A 218 20.80 -5.26 -2.21
C SER A 218 19.88 -4.10 -1.79
N GLU A 219 19.30 -4.16 -0.59
CA GLU A 219 18.51 -3.05 -0.02
C GLU A 219 19.36 -1.79 0.11
N ARG A 220 20.59 -1.93 0.64
CA ARG A 220 21.56 -0.82 0.75
C ARG A 220 21.87 -0.22 -0.62
N ILE A 221 22.08 -1.04 -1.64
CA ILE A 221 22.33 -0.60 -3.01
C ILE A 221 21.13 0.14 -3.60
N GLY A 222 19.91 -0.37 -3.40
CA GLY A 222 18.69 0.33 -3.84
C GLY A 222 18.52 1.68 -3.13
N ALA A 223 18.80 1.75 -1.83
CA ALA A 223 18.77 3.01 -1.08
C ALA A 223 19.84 4.01 -1.57
N LEU A 224 21.04 3.53 -1.93
CA LEU A 224 22.08 4.35 -2.55
C LEU A 224 21.66 4.87 -3.92
N LEU A 225 20.99 4.05 -4.73
CA LEU A 225 20.45 4.47 -6.02
C LEU A 225 19.41 5.59 -5.84
N MET A 226 18.49 5.45 -4.89
CA MET A 226 17.52 6.48 -4.54
C MET A 226 18.20 7.78 -4.10
N LEU A 227 19.20 7.68 -3.22
CA LEU A 227 19.95 8.84 -2.74
C LEU A 227 20.67 9.58 -3.87
N GLU A 228 21.31 8.85 -4.78
CA GLU A 228 22.03 9.45 -5.90
C GLU A 228 21.07 10.05 -6.94
N ALA A 229 19.92 9.40 -7.17
CA ALA A 229 18.86 9.93 -8.02
C ALA A 229 18.29 11.26 -7.50
N SER A 230 18.03 11.36 -6.19
CA SER A 230 17.54 12.60 -5.56
C SER A 230 18.52 13.77 -5.74
N LYS A 231 19.84 13.54 -5.60
CA LYS A 231 20.87 14.59 -5.81
C LYS A 231 20.89 15.13 -7.25
N LEU A 232 20.47 14.33 -8.21
CA LEU A 232 20.43 14.72 -9.63
C LEU A 232 19.14 15.49 -9.94
N LEU A 233 18.03 15.11 -9.33
CA LEU A 233 16.74 15.79 -9.52
C LEU A 233 16.74 17.21 -8.93
N ASP A 234 17.40 17.46 -7.81
CA ASP A 234 17.58 18.80 -7.23
C ASP A 234 18.32 19.79 -8.16
N LYS A 235 18.96 19.29 -9.23
CA LYS A 235 19.75 20.09 -10.18
C LYS A 235 19.09 20.24 -11.54
N THR A 236 17.94 19.61 -11.76
CA THR A 236 17.32 19.55 -13.10
C THR A 236 16.19 20.58 -13.19
N PRO A 237 16.28 21.59 -14.09
CA PRO A 237 15.15 22.48 -14.34
C PRO A 237 13.93 21.67 -14.82
N PRO A 238 12.69 22.11 -14.55
CA PRO A 238 11.48 21.35 -14.88
C PRO A 238 11.47 21.00 -16.36
N LEU A 239 11.27 19.70 -16.65
CA LEU A 239 11.17 19.22 -18.03
C LEU A 239 9.98 19.88 -18.72
N PRO A 240 10.11 20.26 -20.00
CA PRO A 240 8.96 20.72 -20.79
C PRO A 240 7.92 19.59 -20.87
N GLU A 241 6.65 19.96 -20.70
CA GLU A 241 5.50 19.04 -20.77
C GLU A 241 5.62 18.14 -22.01
N VAL A 242 5.68 16.83 -21.78
CA VAL A 242 5.73 15.83 -22.85
C VAL A 242 4.33 15.73 -23.45
N SER A 243 4.16 16.31 -24.63
CA SER A 243 3.06 16.02 -25.56
C SER A 243 2.85 14.51 -25.68
N GLU A 244 1.62 14.06 -25.47
CA GLU A 244 1.20 12.65 -25.49
C GLU A 244 1.79 11.85 -26.67
N SER A 245 2.39 10.70 -26.35
CA SER A 245 2.97 9.76 -27.33
C SER A 245 1.88 8.86 -27.95
N PRO A 246 1.90 8.61 -29.28
CA PRO A 246 0.86 7.86 -30.00
C PRO A 246 0.87 6.33 -29.78
N PHE A 247 1.62 5.79 -28.81
CA PHE A 247 1.87 4.35 -28.68
C PHE A 247 0.82 3.54 -27.89
N THR A 248 -0.24 4.14 -27.36
CA THR A 248 -1.28 3.43 -26.56
C THR A 248 -2.31 2.63 -27.38
N LYS A 249 -2.19 2.54 -28.72
CA LYS A 249 -3.25 1.94 -29.57
C LYS A 249 -3.11 0.45 -29.91
N THR A 250 -2.05 -0.27 -29.52
CA THR A 250 -1.77 -1.60 -30.13
C THR A 250 -2.00 -2.83 -29.22
N ILE A 251 -2.42 -2.68 -27.97
CA ILE A 251 -2.50 -3.84 -27.03
C ILE A 251 -3.87 -4.58 -27.06
N ASN A 252 -4.90 -4.08 -27.77
CA ASN A 252 -6.23 -4.73 -27.81
C ASN A 252 -6.42 -5.79 -28.92
N LYS A 253 -5.40 -6.58 -29.29
CA LYS A 253 -5.54 -7.56 -30.38
C LYS A 253 -5.14 -9.01 -30.10
N PHE A 254 -4.73 -9.35 -28.88
CA PHE A 254 -4.20 -10.68 -28.58
C PHE A 254 -5.10 -11.59 -27.71
N THR A 255 -6.25 -11.12 -27.22
CA THR A 255 -7.08 -11.90 -26.28
C THR A 255 -8.24 -12.70 -26.90
N ASP A 256 -8.45 -12.66 -28.22
CA ASP A 256 -9.65 -13.24 -28.85
C ASP A 256 -9.45 -14.60 -29.55
N THR A 257 -8.31 -15.30 -29.36
CA THR A 257 -8.02 -16.55 -30.12
C THR A 257 -7.80 -17.81 -29.28
N GLU A 258 -8.28 -17.86 -28.04
CA GLU A 258 -8.06 -19.02 -27.15
C GLU A 258 -9.33 -19.62 -26.53
N ASN A 259 -10.44 -19.63 -27.28
CA ASN A 259 -11.65 -20.38 -26.88
C ASN A 259 -12.33 -21.02 -28.09
N LYS A 260 -11.70 -22.01 -28.73
CA LYS A 260 -12.41 -22.91 -29.65
C LYS A 260 -11.74 -24.25 -29.97
N THR A 261 -11.38 -25.07 -28.99
CA THR A 261 -11.28 -26.53 -29.24
C THR A 261 -11.30 -27.35 -27.94
N LYS A 262 -12.48 -27.78 -27.48
CA LYS A 262 -12.64 -28.94 -26.59
C LYS A 262 -14.03 -29.54 -26.82
N GLU A 263 -14.09 -30.56 -27.66
CA GLU A 263 -15.11 -31.61 -27.58
C GLU A 263 -14.57 -32.85 -28.33
N ASP A 264 -14.91 -34.02 -27.81
CA ASP A 264 -14.66 -35.38 -28.31
C ASP A 264 -13.27 -36.02 -28.14
N SER A 265 -13.14 -36.87 -27.12
CA SER A 265 -13.10 -38.32 -27.37
C SER A 265 -12.98 -39.11 -26.06
N THR A 266 -13.99 -39.94 -25.82
CA THR A 266 -13.95 -41.10 -24.94
C THR A 266 -13.38 -42.30 -25.71
N ASN A 267 -12.34 -42.98 -25.20
CA ASN A 267 -12.35 -44.45 -25.16
C ASN A 267 -11.27 -45.08 -24.28
N SER A 268 -11.68 -46.22 -23.72
CA SER A 268 -11.06 -47.20 -22.83
C SER A 268 -9.76 -47.86 -23.31
N LYS A 269 -8.81 -48.14 -22.40
CA LYS A 269 -8.37 -49.53 -22.05
C LYS A 269 -7.14 -49.56 -21.12
N GLY A 270 -7.20 -50.47 -20.13
CA GLY A 270 -6.09 -51.40 -19.85
C GLY A 270 -5.17 -51.13 -18.64
N MET A 271 -5.43 -51.88 -17.56
CA MET A 271 -4.52 -52.31 -16.47
C MET A 271 -3.12 -52.77 -16.97
N PRO A 272 -2.05 -52.83 -16.15
CA PRO A 272 -2.03 -53.62 -14.91
C PRO A 272 -1.34 -53.01 -13.67
N GLN A 273 -1.66 -53.63 -12.54
CA GLN A 273 -1.06 -53.49 -11.22
C GLN A 273 0.39 -54.00 -11.20
N GLU A 274 1.29 -53.25 -10.55
CA GLU A 274 2.53 -53.80 -9.99
C GLU A 274 2.81 -53.26 -8.58
N THR A 275 2.66 -54.18 -7.63
CA THR A 275 3.48 -54.48 -6.45
C THR A 275 4.29 -53.37 -5.77
N SER A 276 3.84 -53.06 -4.55
CA SER A 276 4.58 -53.00 -3.29
C SER A 276 6.11 -53.24 -3.33
N LYS A 277 6.88 -52.26 -2.83
CA LYS A 277 8.17 -52.46 -2.13
C LYS A 277 8.42 -51.26 -1.20
N THR A 278 8.18 -51.42 0.10
CA THR A 278 9.13 -51.76 1.18
C THR A 278 9.91 -50.56 1.73
N CYS A 279 9.63 -50.31 3.01
CA CYS A 279 10.15 -49.30 3.92
C CYS A 279 11.57 -49.61 4.41
N GLY A 280 12.33 -48.55 4.72
CA GLY A 280 13.42 -48.56 5.71
C GLY A 280 14.72 -47.86 5.25
N PRO A 281 15.59 -47.40 6.18
CA PRO A 281 15.31 -46.68 7.43
C PRO A 281 15.93 -45.26 7.42
N GLN A 282 15.34 -44.35 8.21
CA GLN A 282 15.90 -43.04 8.50
C GLN A 282 17.14 -43.19 9.39
N LYS A 283 18.23 -42.52 9.02
CA LYS A 283 19.41 -42.33 9.86
C LYS A 283 19.14 -41.19 10.85
N GLU A 284 19.32 -41.51 12.13
CA GLU A 284 19.54 -40.56 13.21
C GLU A 284 20.68 -39.59 12.84
N ILE A 285 20.39 -38.29 12.88
CA ILE A 285 21.40 -37.25 12.96
C ILE A 285 21.33 -36.73 14.39
N HIS A 286 22.45 -36.90 15.09
CA HIS A 286 22.75 -36.30 16.37
C HIS A 286 22.77 -34.78 16.22
N GLU A 287 21.88 -34.08 16.92
CA GLU A 287 22.01 -32.65 17.19
C GLU A 287 22.77 -32.49 18.51
N ASP A 288 24.00 -31.99 18.44
CA ASP A 288 24.74 -31.49 19.60
C ASP A 288 24.28 -30.04 19.85
N GLU A 289 23.63 -29.84 21.00
CA GLU A 289 23.37 -28.54 21.60
C GLU A 289 24.68 -27.84 21.96
N MET A 290 24.92 -26.65 21.41
CA MET A 290 25.76 -25.64 22.04
C MET A 290 24.93 -24.38 22.25
N GLU A 291 24.45 -24.22 23.49
CA GLU A 291 24.04 -22.94 24.04
C GLU A 291 25.27 -22.02 24.15
N SER A 292 25.25 -20.89 23.45
CA SER A 292 26.00 -19.70 23.88
C SER A 292 25.05 -18.51 23.90
N LYS A 293 24.59 -18.17 25.11
CA LYS A 293 23.89 -16.92 25.40
C LYS A 293 24.91 -15.79 25.35
N THR A 294 24.73 -14.87 24.40
CA THR A 294 25.31 -13.53 24.46
C THR A 294 24.16 -12.57 24.74
N GLU A 295 24.18 -12.05 25.95
CA GLU A 295 23.27 -11.03 26.48
C GLU A 295 23.76 -9.67 25.93
N GLU A 296 23.06 -9.12 24.94
CA GLU A 296 23.25 -7.74 24.49
C GLU A 296 22.05 -6.88 24.91
N ASP A 297 22.41 -5.76 25.54
CA ASP A 297 21.59 -4.78 26.24
C ASP A 297 20.96 -3.79 25.23
N PRO A 298 19.63 -3.73 25.05
CA PRO A 298 19.03 -2.76 24.14
C PRO A 298 18.46 -1.59 24.94
N LYS A 299 19.32 -0.61 25.23
CA LYS A 299 18.86 0.77 25.42
C LYS A 299 19.25 1.57 24.20
N GLU A 300 18.31 2.40 23.76
CA GLU A 300 18.51 3.51 22.83
C GLU A 300 18.16 3.23 21.35
N LEU A 301 16.90 2.83 21.12
CA LEU A 301 16.17 3.27 19.93
C LEU A 301 14.93 4.02 20.39
N ALA A 302 15.08 5.34 20.53
CA ALA A 302 14.00 6.25 20.80
C ALA A 302 12.99 6.23 19.65
N GLN A 303 11.90 5.48 19.86
CA GLN A 303 10.68 5.62 19.08
C GLN A 303 10.19 7.06 19.19
N LYS A 304 9.97 7.72 18.05
CA LYS A 304 9.05 8.85 17.98
C LYS A 304 7.67 8.32 18.35
N SER A 305 7.30 8.48 19.60
CA SER A 305 5.96 8.22 20.10
C SER A 305 4.96 8.93 19.19
N PRO A 306 3.89 8.27 18.72
CA PRO A 306 2.81 8.97 18.05
C PRO A 306 2.27 10.07 18.98
N GLU A 307 1.93 11.20 18.38
CA GLU A 307 1.31 12.32 19.07
C GLU A 307 0.04 11.82 19.80
N PRO A 308 -0.15 12.14 21.09
CA PRO A 308 -1.27 11.62 21.86
C PRO A 308 -2.61 11.93 21.19
N LEU A 309 -3.55 10.97 21.18
CA LEU A 309 -4.93 11.15 20.68
C LEU A 309 -5.60 12.42 21.22
N ALA A 310 -5.29 12.80 22.47
CA ALA A 310 -5.77 14.05 23.08
C ALA A 310 -5.35 15.30 22.30
N SER A 311 -4.10 15.38 21.83
CA SER A 311 -3.59 16.51 21.05
C SER A 311 -4.26 16.63 19.67
N ARG A 312 -4.67 15.50 19.09
CA ARG A 312 -5.40 15.46 17.81
C ARG A 312 -6.84 15.93 17.97
N ILE A 313 -7.48 15.55 19.07
CA ILE A 313 -8.82 16.06 19.44
C ILE A 313 -8.74 17.58 19.65
N GLU A 314 -7.74 18.09 20.38
CA GLU A 314 -7.54 19.52 20.59
C GLU A 314 -7.30 20.27 19.27
N PHE A 315 -6.50 19.71 18.35
CA PHE A 315 -6.28 20.30 17.03
C PHE A 315 -7.59 20.40 16.22
N CYS A 316 -8.37 19.32 16.15
CA CYS A 316 -9.66 19.33 15.45
C CYS A 316 -10.66 20.28 16.11
N GLN A 317 -10.67 20.38 17.45
CA GLN A 317 -11.54 21.30 18.18
C GLN A 317 -11.14 22.77 17.99
N THR A 318 -9.84 23.05 17.94
CA THR A 318 -9.33 24.40 17.66
C THR A 318 -9.72 24.83 16.25
N GLU A 319 -9.58 23.96 15.24
CA GLU A 319 -10.10 24.22 13.90
C GLU A 319 -11.63 24.43 13.89
N MET A 320 -12.39 23.66 14.67
CA MET A 320 -13.85 23.85 14.79
C MET A 320 -14.21 25.21 15.42
N ALA A 321 -13.51 25.60 16.48
CA ALA A 321 -13.74 26.85 17.18
C ALA A 321 -13.38 28.06 16.30
N GLU A 322 -12.26 28.00 15.57
CA GLU A 322 -11.84 29.06 14.64
C GLU A 322 -12.80 29.23 13.46
N ARG A 323 -13.43 28.16 12.98
CA ARG A 323 -14.45 28.26 11.93
C ARG A 323 -15.75 28.85 12.43
N GLN A 324 -16.19 28.47 13.63
CA GLN A 324 -17.40 29.05 14.24
C GLN A 324 -17.24 30.55 14.54
N THR A 325 -16.03 31.00 14.87
CA THR A 325 -15.75 32.44 15.07
C THR A 325 -15.68 33.20 13.75
N ASN A 326 -15.10 32.62 12.69
CA ASN A 326 -15.06 33.23 11.36
C ASN A 326 -16.43 33.29 10.67
N GLU A 327 -17.31 32.30 10.89
CA GLU A 327 -18.68 32.32 10.36
C GLU A 327 -19.55 33.35 11.10
N ARG A 328 -19.32 33.55 12.41
CA ARG A 328 -20.00 34.61 13.17
C ARG A 328 -19.52 36.02 12.81
N SER A 329 -18.25 36.22 12.47
CA SER A 329 -17.72 37.54 12.12
C SER A 329 -18.20 38.03 10.74
N ASN A 330 -18.46 37.11 9.81
CA ASN A 330 -18.92 37.42 8.45
C ASN A 330 -20.45 37.55 8.32
N GLY A 331 -21.21 37.39 9.41
CA GLY A 331 -22.67 37.37 9.42
C GLY A 331 -23.38 38.68 9.82
N LEU A 332 -22.68 39.79 10.07
CA LEU A 332 -23.35 41.05 10.41
C LEU A 332 -23.83 41.80 9.15
N PRO A 333 -25.14 42.09 9.02
CA PRO A 333 -25.66 42.82 7.87
C PRO A 333 -25.22 44.28 7.93
N TYR A 334 -24.65 44.75 6.83
CA TYR A 334 -24.31 46.14 6.58
C TYR A 334 -25.61 46.97 6.52
N GLU A 335 -26.03 47.58 7.63
CA GLU A 335 -27.12 48.56 7.63
C GLU A 335 -26.69 49.78 6.80
N ARG A 336 -27.27 49.90 5.59
CA ARG A 336 -27.20 51.09 4.75
C ARG A 336 -27.95 52.23 5.45
N SER A 337 -27.19 53.16 6.02
CA SER A 337 -27.68 54.50 6.34
C SER A 337 -27.94 55.26 5.05
N VAL A 338 -29.21 55.41 4.68
CA VAL A 338 -29.65 56.29 3.59
C VAL A 338 -29.87 57.68 4.18
N ALA A 339 -28.95 58.59 3.91
CA ALA A 339 -29.13 60.01 4.19
C ALA A 339 -30.19 60.58 3.24
N HIS A 340 -31.30 61.08 3.81
CA HIS A 340 -32.27 61.88 3.09
C HIS A 340 -31.75 63.31 2.89
N VAL A 341 -31.71 63.73 1.64
CA VAL A 341 -31.68 65.13 1.21
C VAL A 341 -33.13 65.64 1.23
N ALA A 342 -33.38 66.67 2.03
CA ALA A 342 -34.35 67.75 1.81
C ALA A 342 -33.96 68.94 2.67
#